data_AF-A0A8J6GTS6-F1
#
_entry.id   AF-A0A8J6GTS6-F1
#
_cell.length_a   1.000
_cell.length_b   1.000
_cell.length_c   1.000
_cell.angle_alpha   90.00
_cell.angle_beta   90.00
_cell.angle_gamma   90.00
#
_symmetry.space_group_name_H-M   'P 1'
#
loop_
_entity.id
_entity.type
_entity.pdbx_description
1 polymer ?
#
loop_
_entity_poly.entity_id
_entity_poly.type
_entity_poly.pdbx_seq_one_letter_code
_entity_poly.pdbx_strand_id
1 'polypeptide(L)' 'MASYVLTQPSSLSVALGQTATISCSGDKLSDKSVHWYQQKEGHAPVLVKYNDNKQPDGIPDQFSGSNSDNKATLTISKV' A
#
# COMPACT_ATOMS: atom_id res chain seq x y z
N MET A 1 -24.18 -0.89 12.69
CA MET A 1 -23.55 -0.42 11.44
C MET A 1 -22.05 -0.58 11.62
N ALA A 2 -21.36 -1.36 10.79
CA ALA A 2 -19.91 -1.53 10.90
C ALA A 2 -19.24 -0.45 10.04
N SER A 3 -18.64 0.55 10.66
CA SER A 3 -17.82 1.56 9.99
C SER A 3 -16.41 0.97 9.76
N TYR A 4 -16.02 0.78 8.50
CA TYR A 4 -14.64 0.46 8.15
C TYR A 4 -13.85 1.76 8.07
N VAL A 5 -13.40 2.26 9.22
CA VAL A 5 -12.56 3.46 9.30
C VAL A 5 -11.10 3.04 9.16
N LEU A 6 -10.40 3.61 8.19
CA LEU A 6 -8.96 3.44 8.02
C LEU A 6 -8.22 4.65 8.58
N THR A 7 -7.13 4.40 9.30
CA THR A 7 -6.19 5.40 9.79
C THR A 7 -4.89 5.29 8.99
N GLN A 8 -4.46 6.39 8.37
CA GLN A 8 -3.22 6.46 7.58
C GLN A 8 -2.60 7.86 7.70
N PRO A 9 -1.28 8.01 7.46
CA PRO A 9 -0.68 9.34 7.35
C PRO A 9 -1.26 10.09 6.13
N SER A 10 -1.44 11.41 6.27
CA SER A 10 -1.92 12.28 5.19
C SER A 10 -0.89 12.45 4.08
N SER A 11 0.39 12.43 4.42
CA SER A 11 1.51 12.52 3.49
C SER A 11 2.77 11.93 4.10
N LEU A 12 3.67 11.42 3.25
CA LEU A 12 5.00 10.97 3.63
C LEU A 12 6.02 11.58 2.66
N SER A 13 7.16 12.04 3.18
CA SER A 13 8.27 12.51 2.38
C SER A 13 9.55 11.80 2.82
N VAL A 14 10.32 11.32 1.85
CA VAL A 14 11.52 10.51 2.04
C VAL A 14 12.55 10.96 1.00
N ALA A 15 13.84 10.94 1.38
CA ALA A 15 14.92 11.29 0.47
C ALA A 15 15.12 10.22 -0.61
N LEU A 16 15.59 10.63 -1.80
CA LEU A 16 15.88 9.71 -2.90
C LEU A 16 16.85 8.61 -2.47
N GLY A 17 16.60 7.39 -2.92
CA GLY A 17 17.39 6.20 -2.59
C GLY A 17 17.12 5.60 -1.20
N GLN A 18 16.29 6.23 -0.38
CA GLN A 18 15.79 5.65 0.88
C GLN A 18 14.52 4.82 0.64
N THR A 19 14.07 4.13 1.68
CA THR A 19 12.86 3.31 1.65
C THR A 19 11.69 4.09 2.23
N ALA A 20 10.58 4.15 1.49
CA ALA A 20 9.32 4.68 2.01
C ALA A 20 8.40 3.53 2.46
N THR A 21 7.74 3.70 3.60
CA THR A 21 6.75 2.75 4.10
C THR A 21 5.43 3.48 4.35
N ILE A 22 4.41 3.10 3.60
CA ILE A 22 3.05 3.58 3.73
C ILE A 22 2.28 2.55 4.55
N SER A 23 1.57 2.98 5.58
CA SER A 23 0.76 2.07 6.41
C SER A 23 -0.66 2.58 6.57
N CYS A 24 -1.63 1.65 6.56
CA CYS A 24 -2.99 1.90 7.00
C CYS A 24 -3.41 0.86 8.04
N SER A 25 -4.21 1.29 9.02
CA SER A 25 -4.78 0.44 10.05
C SER A 25 -6.27 0.61 10.10
N GLY A 26 -7.02 -0.46 10.34
CA GLY A 26 -8.46 -0.37 10.54
C GLY A 26 -9.09 -1.68 10.96
N ASP A 27 -10.26 -1.58 11.58
CA ASP A 27 -10.97 -2.75 12.07
C ASP A 27 -11.32 -3.71 10.92
N LYS A 28 -11.08 -5.01 11.15
CA LYS A 28 -11.34 -6.11 10.20
C LYS A 28 -10.52 -6.06 8.91
N LEU A 29 -9.43 -5.30 8.86
CA LEU A 29 -8.52 -5.31 7.72
C LEU A 29 -7.83 -6.68 7.57
N SER A 30 -7.66 -7.42 8.66
CA SER A 30 -7.19 -8.82 8.64
C SER A 30 -8.11 -9.77 7.84
N ASP A 31 -9.40 -9.45 7.76
CA ASP A 31 -10.42 -10.28 7.12
C ASP A 31 -10.63 -9.89 5.64
N LYS A 32 -9.79 -9.00 5.11
CA LYS A 32 -9.88 -8.43 3.77
C LYS A 32 -8.56 -8.58 3.04
N SER A 33 -8.65 -8.77 1.73
CA SER A 33 -7.49 -8.68 0.84
C SER A 33 -7.19 -7.23 0.54
N VAL A 34 -5.91 -6.85 0.66
CA VAL A 34 -5.45 -5.49 0.39
C VAL A 34 -4.86 -5.39 -1.01
N HIS A 35 -5.19 -4.29 -1.68
CA HIS A 35 -4.69 -3.93 -2.99
C HIS A 35 -4.09 -2.53 -2.94
N TRP A 36 -2.93 -2.36 -3.56
CA TRP A 36 -2.21 -1.09 -3.62
C TRP A 36 -2.17 -0.58 -5.05
N TYR A 37 -2.46 0.72 -5.21
CA TYR A 37 -2.47 1.39 -6.49
C TYR A 37 -1.56 2.62 -6.44
N GLN A 38 -0.80 2.84 -7.50
CA GLN A 38 -0.08 4.09 -7.75
C GLN A 38 -0.92 4.97 -8.67
N GLN A 39 -1.21 6.19 -8.24
CA GLN A 39 -1.86 7.19 -9.06
C GLN A 39 -0.91 8.37 -9.26
N LYS A 40 -0.70 8.75 -10.52
CA LYS A 40 -0.01 9.98 -10.90
C LYS A 40 -1.07 10.98 -11.35
N GLU A 41 -0.81 12.27 -11.16
CA GLU A 41 -1.71 13.32 -11.61
C GLU A 41 -2.01 13.17 -13.11
N GLY A 42 -3.28 13.27 -13.49
CA GLY A 42 -3.73 13.10 -14.88
C GLY A 42 -3.70 11.66 -15.44
N HIS A 43 -3.32 10.66 -14.64
CA HIS A 43 -3.24 9.26 -15.08
C HIS A 43 -4.22 8.35 -14.32
N ALA A 44 -4.62 7.25 -14.97
CA ALA A 44 -5.41 6.22 -14.33
C ALA A 44 -4.60 5.52 -13.21
N PRO A 45 -5.24 5.10 -12.11
CA PRO A 45 -4.58 4.28 -11.09
C PRO A 45 -3.99 2.99 -11.67
N VAL A 46 -2.75 2.69 -11.33
CA VAL A 46 -2.04 1.47 -11.74
C VAL A 46 -1.89 0.57 -10.53
N LEU A 47 -2.33 -0.69 -10.65
CA LEU A 47 -2.17 -1.69 -9.59
C LEU A 47 -0.69 -2.03 -9.41
N VAL A 48 -0.18 -1.97 -8.18
CA VAL A 48 1.22 -2.30 -7.85
C VAL A 48 1.36 -3.54 -6.95
N LYS A 49 0.37 -3.80 -6.09
CA LYS A 49 0.26 -5.05 -5.31
C LYS A 49 -1.20 -5.45 -5.17
N TYR A 50 -1.48 -6.74 -5.19
CA TYR A 50 -2.83 -7.29 -5.03
C TYR A 50 -2.81 -8.50 -4.11
N ASN A 51 -3.96 -8.83 -3.52
CA ASN A 51 -4.09 -9.93 -2.56
C ASN A 51 -2.93 -9.93 -1.55
N ASP A 52 -2.74 -8.77 -0.90
CA ASP A 52 -1.76 -8.48 0.15
C ASP A 52 -0.30 -8.38 -0.33
N ASN A 53 0.23 -9.38 -1.03
CA ASN A 53 1.64 -9.42 -1.43
C ASN A 53 1.91 -9.82 -2.89
N LYS A 54 0.88 -10.19 -3.66
CA LYS A 54 1.06 -10.61 -5.06
C LYS A 54 1.41 -9.43 -5.95
N GLN A 55 2.28 -9.70 -6.92
CA GLN A 55 2.81 -8.70 -7.84
C GLN A 55 2.17 -8.85 -9.22
N PRO A 56 1.61 -7.77 -9.79
CA PRO A 56 1.18 -7.77 -11.18
C PRO A 56 2.39 -7.83 -12.13
N ASP A 57 2.20 -8.42 -13.30
CA ASP A 57 3.23 -8.45 -14.34
C ASP A 57 3.58 -7.04 -14.82
N GLY A 58 4.88 -6.80 -15.07
CA GLY A 58 5.38 -5.50 -15.54
C GLY A 58 5.51 -4.41 -14.47
N ILE A 59 5.21 -4.72 -13.21
CA ILE A 59 5.48 -3.82 -12.07
C ILE A 59 6.88 -4.08 -11.51
N PRO A 60 7.69 -3.05 -11.19
CA PRO A 60 9.01 -3.25 -10.62
C PRO A 60 8.99 -3.92 -9.24
N ASP A 61 10.01 -4.74 -8.95
CA ASP A 61 10.19 -5.44 -7.67
C ASP A 61 10.47 -4.51 -6.47
N GLN A 62 10.47 -3.19 -6.68
CA GLN A 62 10.69 -2.20 -5.62
C GLN A 62 9.53 -2.12 -4.61
N PHE A 63 8.34 -2.59 -5.01
CA PHE A 63 7.16 -2.61 -4.14
C PHE A 63 7.09 -3.92 -3.36
N SER A 64 6.81 -3.85 -2.07
CA SER A 64 6.44 -5.00 -1.25
C SER A 64 5.23 -4.67 -0.39
N GLY A 65 4.27 -5.60 -0.33
CA GLY A 65 3.02 -5.44 0.41
C GLY A 65 2.92 -6.44 1.55
N SER A 66 2.28 -6.04 2.65
CA SER A 66 1.89 -6.94 3.73
C SER A 66 0.57 -6.51 4.35
N ASN A 67 -0.12 -7.46 4.97
CA ASN A 67 -1.34 -7.25 5.74
C ASN A 67 -1.33 -8.20 6.93
N SER A 68 -1.20 -7.66 8.14
CA SER A 68 -1.17 -8.43 9.38
C SER A 68 -1.75 -7.59 10.53
N ASP A 69 -2.40 -8.23 11.50
CA ASP A 69 -2.87 -7.55 12.73
C ASP A 69 -3.68 -6.27 12.47
N ASN A 70 -4.61 -6.32 11.52
CA ASN A 70 -5.42 -5.16 11.10
C ASN A 70 -4.62 -3.97 10.58
N LYS A 71 -3.38 -4.21 10.13
CA LYS A 71 -2.47 -3.22 9.57
C LYS A 71 -1.93 -3.71 8.24
N ALA A 72 -2.15 -2.91 7.21
CA ALA A 72 -1.52 -3.11 5.92
C ALA A 72 -0.36 -2.14 5.73
N THR A 73 0.69 -2.62 5.07
CA THR A 73 1.83 -1.80 4.70
C THR A 73 2.25 -2.03 3.26
N LEU A 74 2.67 -0.94 2.61
CA LEU A 74 3.38 -0.94 1.35
C LEU A 74 4.74 -0.34 1.56
N THR A 75 5.77 -1.08 1.23
CA THR A 75 7.15 -0.61 1.24
C THR A 75 7.63 -0.40 -0.18
N ILE A 76 8.26 0.75 -0.41
CA ILE A 76 8.82 1.16 -1.69
C ILE A 76 10.33 1.30 -1.45
N SER A 77 11.09 0.34 -1.97
CA SER A 77 12.55 0.33 -1.84
C SER A 77 13.17 1.27 -2.86
N LYS A 78 14.15 2.09 -2.45
CA LYS A 78 14.85 3.04 -3.33
C LYS A 78 13.87 3.95 -4.10
N VAL A 79 13.20 4.82 -3.34
CA VAL A 79 12.34 5.89 -3.87
C VAL A 79 13.12 6.79 -4.84
#